data_AF-A0A8H4ESP2-F1
#
_entry.id   AF-A0A8H4ESP2-F1
#
_cell.length_a   1.000
_cell.length_b   1.000
_cell.length_c   1.000
_cell.angle_alpha   90.00
_cell.angle_beta   90.00
_cell.angle_gamma   90.00
#
_symmetry.space_group_name_H-M   'P 1'
#
loop_
_entity.id
_entity.type
_entity.pdbx_description
1 polymer ?
#
loop_
_entity_poly.entity_id
_entity_poly.type
_entity_poly.pdbx_seq_one_letter_code
_entity_poly.pdbx_strand_id
1 'polypeptide(L)'
;MDQLMKLCLINGFCLDLTYAHASFSDYEINPEVFYSLGRNELFFLRLQDLSLGAIADFSTENVTALLKILAKNATKISALKLEEFYSDYEPQLLHALICIIKSQEQLKQFSLIGGEEFPTEFHGIVQL
;
A
#
# COMPACT_ATOMS: atom_id res chain seq x y z
N MET A 1 -3.52 5.08 -17.85
CA MET A 1 -3.75 5.39 -16.44
C MET A 1 -5.18 5.91 -16.28
N ASP A 2 -6.02 5.14 -15.61
CA ASP A 2 -7.46 5.41 -15.50
C ASP A 2 -7.73 6.65 -14.63
N GLN A 3 -8.66 7.52 -15.04
CA GLN A 3 -9.04 8.74 -14.32
C GLN A 3 -9.50 8.44 -12.88
N LEU A 4 -10.02 7.24 -12.66
CA LEU A 4 -10.43 6.73 -11.35
C LEU A 4 -9.25 6.62 -10.37
N MET A 5 -8.08 6.14 -10.79
CA MET A 5 -6.90 6.03 -9.91
C MET A 5 -6.36 7.41 -9.50
N LYS A 6 -6.40 8.40 -10.42
CA LYS A 6 -6.11 9.81 -10.09
C LYS A 6 -7.09 10.33 -9.05
N LEU A 7 -8.39 10.08 -9.21
CA LEU A 7 -9.41 10.52 -8.25
C LEU A 7 -9.25 9.85 -6.88
N CYS A 8 -8.91 8.56 -6.83
CA CYS A 8 -8.75 7.80 -5.58
C CYS A 8 -7.56 8.28 -4.76
N LEU A 9 -6.39 8.48 -5.41
CA LEU A 9 -5.18 8.98 -4.76
C LEU A 9 -5.27 10.45 -4.35
N ILE A 10 -6.02 11.28 -5.09
CA ILE A 10 -6.13 12.72 -4.82
C ILE A 10 -7.17 13.03 -3.73
N ASN A 11 -8.28 12.26 -3.66
CA ASN A 11 -9.42 12.61 -2.80
C ASN A 11 -9.52 11.78 -1.50
N GLY A 12 -8.71 10.74 -1.30
CA GLY A 12 -8.67 10.00 -0.02
C GLY A 12 -9.85 9.09 0.28
N PHE A 13 -10.68 8.75 -0.71
CA PHE A 13 -11.96 8.05 -0.51
C PHE A 13 -12.06 6.65 -1.11
N CYS A 14 -10.98 6.07 -1.65
CA CYS A 14 -11.02 4.69 -2.14
C CYS A 14 -9.72 3.98 -1.84
N LEU A 15 -9.66 3.38 -0.66
CA LEU A 15 -8.79 2.25 -0.36
C LEU A 15 -9.68 1.09 0.12
N ASP A 16 -10.70 0.82 -0.68
CA ASP A 16 -11.30 -0.50 -0.78
C ASP A 16 -11.09 -0.93 -2.24
N LEU A 17 -9.90 -1.43 -2.54
CA LEU A 17 -9.49 -1.86 -3.89
C LEU A 17 -10.19 -3.17 -4.33
N THR A 18 -11.11 -3.69 -3.51
CA THR A 18 -11.77 -4.98 -3.63
C THR A 18 -12.67 -5.13 -4.87
N TYR A 19 -12.89 -4.08 -5.67
CA TYR A 19 -13.72 -4.14 -6.89
C TYR A 19 -13.07 -3.56 -8.17
N ALA A 20 -11.78 -3.23 -8.16
CA ALA A 20 -11.08 -2.80 -9.38
C ALA A 20 -10.54 -4.02 -10.17
N HIS A 21 -11.41 -4.97 -10.50
CA HIS A 21 -11.10 -6.13 -11.34
C HIS A 21 -11.00 -5.72 -12.82
N ALA A 22 -9.98 -4.94 -13.14
CA ALA A 22 -9.60 -4.62 -14.51
C ALA A 22 -8.10 -4.90 -14.69
N SER A 23 -7.70 -6.18 -14.57
CA SER A 23 -6.47 -6.76 -15.12
C SER A 23 -5.33 -5.74 -15.30
N PHE A 24 -4.73 -5.31 -14.18
CA PHE A 24 -3.71 -4.26 -14.17
C PHE A 24 -2.28 -4.78 -14.28
N SER A 25 -2.10 -6.06 -14.63
CA SER A 25 -0.78 -6.63 -14.91
C SER A 25 -0.07 -5.76 -15.95
N ASP A 26 1.02 -5.10 -15.54
CA ASP A 26 1.95 -4.28 -16.34
C ASP A 26 1.72 -2.77 -16.41
N TYR A 27 0.76 -2.17 -15.67
CA TYR A 27 0.67 -0.70 -15.67
C TYR A 27 1.71 -0.05 -14.77
N GLU A 28 2.76 0.48 -15.41
CA GLU A 28 3.65 1.47 -14.81
C GLU A 28 2.84 2.70 -14.40
N ILE A 29 2.79 2.99 -13.09
CA ILE A 29 2.13 4.19 -12.59
C ILE A 29 2.98 5.37 -13.02
N ASN A 30 2.36 6.35 -13.69
CA ASN A 30 3.07 7.56 -14.11
C ASN A 30 3.71 8.25 -12.87
N PRO A 31 5.03 8.51 -12.87
CA PRO A 31 5.73 9.15 -11.76
C PRO A 31 5.12 10.47 -11.29
N GLU A 32 4.44 11.22 -12.17
CA GLU A 32 3.72 12.45 -11.84
C GLU A 32 2.62 12.25 -10.78
N VAL A 33 2.04 11.05 -10.75
CA VAL A 33 1.01 10.65 -9.79
C VAL A 33 1.61 10.53 -8.41
N PHE A 34 2.73 9.82 -8.29
CA PHE A 34 3.48 9.70 -7.05
C PHE A 34 4.02 11.04 -6.57
N TYR A 35 4.50 11.88 -7.48
CA TYR A 35 4.93 13.24 -7.18
C TYR A 35 3.79 14.10 -6.63
N SER A 36 2.59 14.01 -7.22
CA SER A 36 1.42 14.74 -6.77
C SER A 36 0.90 14.23 -5.42
N LEU A 37 0.82 12.91 -5.26
CA LEU A 37 0.43 12.26 -4.01
C LEU A 37 1.38 12.66 -2.88
N GLY A 38 2.69 12.58 -3.09
CA GLY A 38 3.71 12.90 -2.09
C GLY A 38 3.72 14.35 -1.61
N ARG A 39 2.94 15.25 -2.24
CA ARG A 39 2.73 16.64 -1.82
C ARG A 39 1.35 16.91 -1.23
N ASN A 40 0.48 15.90 -1.16
CA ASN A 40 -0.89 16.06 -0.66
C ASN A 40 -0.93 15.93 0.86
N GLU A 41 -0.44 16.95 1.57
CA GLU A 41 -0.38 16.97 3.04
C GLU A 41 -1.76 16.74 3.69
N LEU A 42 -2.82 17.34 3.12
CA LEU A 42 -4.18 17.19 3.63
C LEU A 42 -4.69 15.75 3.55
N PHE A 43 -4.34 15.02 2.48
CA PHE A 43 -4.64 13.59 2.37
C PHE A 43 -3.98 12.82 3.51
N PHE A 44 -2.67 13.00 3.73
CA PHE A 44 -1.95 12.25 4.76
C PHE A 44 -2.37 12.62 6.19
N LEU A 45 -2.73 13.88 6.44
CA LEU A 45 -3.28 14.32 7.72
C LEU A 45 -4.60 13.63 8.07
N ARG A 46 -5.37 13.19 7.06
CA ARG A 46 -6.67 12.53 7.21
C ARG A 46 -6.60 11.00 7.11
N LEU A 47 -5.51 10.47 6.57
CA LEU A 47 -5.33 9.03 6.39
C LEU A 47 -5.19 8.35 7.76
N GLN A 48 -6.20 7.56 8.14
CA GLN A 48 -6.22 6.78 9.39
C GLN A 48 -6.23 5.29 9.13
N ASP A 49 -6.89 4.83 8.07
CA ASP A 49 -6.97 3.40 7.74
C ASP A 49 -6.54 3.21 6.29
N LEU A 50 -5.69 2.21 6.06
CA LEU A 50 -5.13 1.90 4.76
C LEU A 50 -5.25 0.40 4.50
N SER A 51 -5.99 0.04 3.43
CA SER A 51 -5.99 -1.31 2.87
C SER A 51 -5.47 -1.26 1.44
N LEU A 52 -4.42 -2.03 1.15
CA LEU A 52 -3.91 -2.26 -0.20
C LEU A 52 -4.24 -3.70 -0.61
N GLY A 53 -5.25 -3.84 -1.48
CA GLY A 53 -5.58 -5.11 -2.13
C GLY A 53 -4.91 -5.23 -3.50
N ALA A 54 -4.87 -6.46 -4.03
CA ALA A 54 -4.32 -6.77 -5.35
C ALA A 54 -2.87 -6.27 -5.55
N ILE A 55 -2.02 -6.40 -4.51
CA ILE A 55 -0.62 -5.97 -4.59
C ILE A 55 0.13 -6.76 -5.69
N ALA A 56 -0.31 -8.00 -5.95
CA ALA A 56 0.09 -8.84 -7.07
C ALA A 56 0.09 -8.13 -8.43
N ASP A 57 -0.93 -7.31 -8.65
CA ASP A 57 -1.22 -6.71 -9.95
C ASP A 57 -0.31 -5.51 -10.24
N PHE A 58 0.40 -5.00 -9.23
CA PHE A 58 1.32 -3.89 -9.36
C PHE A 58 2.77 -4.36 -9.45
N SER A 59 3.60 -3.63 -10.20
CA SER A 59 5.04 -3.87 -10.15
C SER A 59 5.60 -3.63 -8.75
N THR A 60 6.58 -4.45 -8.34
CA THR A 60 7.29 -4.30 -7.06
C THR A 60 7.83 -2.88 -6.85
N GLU A 61 8.27 -2.22 -7.94
CA GLU A 61 8.75 -0.84 -7.90
C GLU A 61 7.64 0.15 -7.53
N ASN A 62 6.44 0.02 -8.12
CA ASN A 62 5.31 0.90 -7.83
C ASN A 62 4.84 0.76 -6.38
N VAL A 63 4.72 -0.48 -5.90
CA VAL A 63 4.35 -0.76 -4.49
C VAL A 63 5.41 -0.18 -3.56
N THR A 64 6.69 -0.41 -3.86
CA THR A 64 7.81 0.11 -3.06
C THR A 64 7.81 1.65 -3.02
N ALA A 65 7.56 2.31 -4.15
CA ALA A 65 7.48 3.76 -4.24
C ALA A 65 6.31 4.32 -3.41
N LEU A 66 5.13 3.70 -3.51
CA LEU A 66 3.96 4.07 -2.73
C LEU A 66 4.21 3.94 -1.22
N LEU A 67 4.76 2.81 -0.78
CA LEU A 67 5.07 2.58 0.64
C LEU A 67 6.09 3.58 1.18
N LYS A 68 7.11 3.94 0.38
CA LYS A 68 8.08 4.98 0.75
C LYS A 68 7.42 6.36 0.91
N ILE A 69 6.50 6.71 0.01
CA ILE A 69 5.75 7.97 0.09
C ILE A 69 4.86 8.00 1.34
N LEU A 70 4.16 6.90 1.61
CA LEU A 70 3.33 6.76 2.80
C LEU A 70 4.16 6.83 4.08
N ALA A 71 5.25 6.09 4.17
CA ALA A 71 6.14 6.11 5.34
C ALA A 71 6.70 7.52 5.64
N LYS A 72 6.94 8.32 4.60
CA LYS A 72 7.46 9.67 4.74
C LYS A 72 6.41 10.68 5.21
N ASN A 73 5.16 10.53 4.77
CA ASN A 73 4.14 11.59 4.91
C ASN A 73 2.99 11.22 5.86
N ALA A 74 2.70 9.94 6.06
CA ALA A 74 1.66 9.45 6.95
C ALA A 74 2.27 8.91 8.25
N THR A 75 1.84 9.48 9.38
CA THR A 75 2.24 9.04 10.73
C THR A 75 1.06 8.60 11.60
N LYS A 76 -0.17 8.70 11.09
CA LYS A 76 -1.41 8.49 11.87
C LYS A 76 -2.22 7.28 11.42
N ILE A 77 -1.64 6.40 10.59
CA ILE A 77 -2.33 5.18 10.20
C ILE A 77 -2.48 4.29 11.44
N SER A 78 -3.73 3.94 11.72
CA SER A 78 -4.16 3.12 12.85
C SER A 78 -4.43 1.67 12.45
N ALA A 79 -4.89 1.45 11.21
CA ALA A 79 -5.03 0.12 10.62
C ALA A 79 -4.33 0.06 9.25
N LEU A 80 -3.40 -0.88 9.10
CA LEU A 80 -2.68 -1.16 7.86
C LEU A 80 -2.94 -2.60 7.42
N LYS A 81 -3.60 -2.79 6.28
CA LYS A 81 -3.86 -4.09 5.67
C LYS A 81 -3.22 -4.17 4.30
N LEU A 82 -2.50 -5.25 4.04
CA LEU A 82 -1.89 -5.58 2.76
C LEU A 82 -2.37 -6.96 2.36
N GLU A 83 -2.95 -7.10 1.17
CA GLU A 83 -3.49 -8.36 0.66
C GLU A 83 -2.75 -8.79 -0.61
N GLU A 84 -2.71 -10.11 -0.84
CA GLU A 84 -1.99 -10.73 -1.96
C GLU A 84 -0.49 -10.39 -1.98
N PHE A 85 0.14 -10.44 -0.81
CA PHE A 85 1.59 -10.31 -0.71
C PHE A 85 2.27 -11.65 -1.01
N TYR A 86 3.25 -11.72 -1.92
CA TYR A 86 3.97 -12.96 -2.28
C TYR A 86 5.36 -13.03 -1.63
N SER A 87 5.90 -14.23 -1.44
CA SER A 87 7.25 -14.43 -0.87
C SER A 87 8.38 -13.88 -1.69
N ASP A 88 8.18 -13.83 -3.00
CA ASP A 88 9.25 -13.64 -3.97
C ASP A 88 9.61 -12.15 -4.13
N TYR A 89 9.00 -11.31 -3.27
CA TYR A 89 9.23 -9.89 -3.28
C TYR A 89 10.64 -9.51 -2.84
N GLU A 90 11.22 -8.56 -3.59
CA GLU A 90 12.57 -8.10 -3.39
C GLU A 90 12.80 -7.51 -1.98
N PRO A 91 14.03 -7.60 -1.45
CA PRO A 91 14.39 -7.02 -0.15
C PRO A 91 14.00 -5.54 0.01
N GLN A 92 13.93 -4.79 -1.09
CA GLN A 92 13.55 -3.38 -1.10
C GLN A 92 12.09 -3.16 -0.66
N LEU A 93 11.18 -4.05 -1.09
CA LEU A 93 9.77 -3.96 -0.73
C LEU A 93 9.57 -4.29 0.75
N LEU A 94 10.24 -5.34 1.24
CA LEU A 94 10.25 -5.67 2.67
C LEU A 94 10.81 -4.53 3.53
N HIS A 95 11.88 -3.89 3.08
CA HIS A 95 12.42 -2.71 3.76
C HIS A 95 11.41 -1.54 3.78
N ALA A 96 10.74 -1.26 2.65
CA ALA A 96 9.72 -0.22 2.58
C ALA A 96 8.52 -0.52 3.49
N LEU A 97 8.11 -1.79 3.58
CA LEU A 97 7.08 -2.26 4.50
C LEU A 97 7.47 -2.02 5.97
N ILE A 98 8.70 -2.38 6.35
CA ILE A 98 9.21 -2.10 7.69
C ILE A 98 9.21 -0.59 7.98
N CYS A 99 9.58 0.24 7.00
CA CYS A 99 9.59 1.69 7.14
C CYS A 99 8.19 2.25 7.42
N ILE A 100 7.16 1.85 6.67
CA ILE A 100 5.81 2.37 6.88
C ILE A 100 5.25 1.94 8.23
N ILE A 101 5.47 0.69 8.67
CA ILE A 101 5.02 0.19 9.97
C ILE A 101 5.66 1.02 11.10
N LYS A 102 6.98 1.23 11.01
CA LYS A 102 7.74 1.97 12.05
C LYS A 102 7.44 3.46 12.09
N SER A 103 6.98 4.06 10.99
CA SER A 103 6.70 5.50 10.95
C SER A 103 5.34 5.87 11.53
N GLN A 104 4.48 4.89 11.86
CA GLN A 104 3.16 5.15 12.42
C GLN A 104 3.21 5.34 13.95
N GLU A 105 2.64 6.43 14.44
CA GLU A 105 2.54 6.75 15.87
C GLU A 105 1.42 5.97 16.57
N GLN A 106 0.40 5.54 15.82
CA GLN A 106 -0.86 5.01 16.38
C GLN A 106 -1.29 3.70 15.73
N LEU A 107 -0.35 2.93 15.16
CA LEU A 107 -0.68 1.66 14.53
C LEU A 107 -1.21 0.68 15.58
N LYS A 108 -2.49 0.33 15.46
CA LYS A 108 -3.20 -0.62 16.32
C LYS A 108 -3.40 -1.95 15.62
N GLN A 109 -3.63 -1.92 14.31
CA GLN A 109 -3.89 -3.10 13.51
C GLN A 109 -2.93 -3.14 12.33
N PHE A 110 -2.28 -4.29 12.18
CA PHE A 110 -1.49 -4.61 11.01
C PHE A 110 -1.95 -5.98 10.52
N SER A 111 -2.11 -6.14 9.21
CA SER A 111 -2.47 -7.42 8.60
C SER A 111 -1.74 -7.57 7.29
N LEU A 112 -1.00 -8.67 7.16
CA LEU A 112 -0.36 -9.08 5.91
C LEU A 112 -0.99 -10.40 5.49
N ILE A 113 -1.82 -10.34 4.46
CA ILE A 113 -2.47 -11.51 3.87
C ILE A 113 -1.71 -11.86 2.60
N GLY A 114 -1.20 -13.07 2.56
CA GLY A 114 -0.48 -13.56 1.40
C GLY A 114 -1.38 -14.15 0.31
N GLY A 115 -0.82 -14.28 -0.90
CA GLY A 115 -1.43 -15.03 -2.00
C GLY A 115 -1.28 -16.56 -1.85
N GLU A 116 -1.70 -17.33 -2.86
CA GLU A 116 -1.68 -18.82 -2.83
C GLU A 116 -0.28 -19.42 -2.57
N GLU A 117 0.78 -18.69 -2.94
CA GLU A 117 2.18 -19.10 -2.75
C GLU A 117 2.85 -18.49 -1.51
N PHE A 118 2.08 -17.86 -0.61
CA PHE A 118 2.66 -17.24 0.58
C PHE A 118 3.27 -18.29 1.51
N PRO A 119 4.51 -18.10 2.00
CA PRO A 119 5.13 -19.05 2.89
C PRO A 119 4.28 -19.15 4.14
N THR A 120 3.92 -20.38 4.48
CA THR A 120 3.17 -20.72 5.70
C THR A 120 3.87 -20.23 6.98
N GLU A 121 5.16 -19.89 6.89
CA GLU A 121 5.97 -19.26 7.93
C GLU A 121 5.46 -17.87 8.35
N PHE A 122 4.73 -17.18 7.48
CA PHE A 122 4.11 -15.88 7.76
C PHE A 122 2.61 -15.97 8.09
N HIS A 123 1.99 -17.15 7.97
CA HIS A 123 0.61 -17.35 8.45
C HIS A 123 0.58 -17.18 9.97
N GLY A 124 -0.12 -16.14 10.44
CA GLY A 124 -0.23 -15.82 11.87
C GLY A 124 0.74 -14.73 12.35
N ILE A 125 1.54 -14.12 11.47
CA ILE A 125 2.32 -12.92 11.82
C ILE A 125 1.37 -11.71 11.86
N VAL A 126 0.78 -11.61 13.05
CA VAL A 126 0.24 -10.42 13.73
C VAL A 126 -1.22 -10.07 13.39
N GLN A 127 -2.14 -10.52 14.23
CA GLN A 127 -3.21 -9.67 14.74
C GLN A 127 -2.67 -8.99 16.01
N LEU A 128 -2.69 -7.66 16.08
CA LEU A 128 -2.51 -6.88 17.31
C LEU A 128 -3.89 -6.54 17.89
#